data_AF-A0AAW2DGJ2-F1
#
_entry.id   AF-A0AAW2DGJ2-F1
#
_cell.length_a   1.000
_cell.length_b   1.000
_cell.length_c   1.000
_cell.angle_alpha   90.00
_cell.angle_beta   90.00
_cell.angle_gamma   90.00
#
_symmetry.space_group_name_H-M   'P 1'
#
loop_
_entity.id
_entity.type
_entity.pdbx_description
1 polymer ?
#
loop_
_entity_poly.entity_id
_entity_poly.type
_entity_poly.pdbx_seq_one_letter_code
_entity_poly.pdbx_strand_id
1 'polypeptide(L)'
;MDLLHKFLNIVLLPITLTVLLLFMPPFLFLKFIWSLKRSIYRENVAAKVILITGASSGIGEYVAYEYAKRGARLALVARREDRLQAVADKARKLGSPEVVVVRADVSKVEECKQFVDEIVNYFGRLDHLVNNAGVAQIRLFEVFTQFSDIASVMDINFWGSVYSTHYAVPHLRKSKGKIVVIASTAAWLGTPGLSFYNASKAALISFFETLRTEFGQDIGITIVTPGIIESEMIQGFYQKEMTQGEFFSEVGFKKSILLII
;
A
#
# COMPACT_ATOMS: atom_id res chain seq x y z
N MET A 1 -11.42 22.47 -40.25
CA MET A 1 -11.00 21.76 -39.03
C MET A 1 -10.41 20.38 -39.34
N ASP A 2 -11.00 19.57 -40.22
CA ASP A 2 -10.50 18.21 -40.52
C ASP A 2 -9.09 18.10 -41.14
N LEU A 3 -8.70 19.05 -41.98
CA LEU A 3 -7.36 19.07 -42.61
C LEU A 3 -6.24 19.34 -41.60
N LEU A 4 -6.47 20.25 -40.64
CA LEU A 4 -5.53 20.56 -39.58
C LEU A 4 -5.34 19.35 -38.65
N HIS A 5 -6.44 18.68 -38.28
CA HIS A 5 -6.39 17.47 -37.45
C HIS A 5 -5.70 16.29 -38.16
N LYS A 6 -5.97 16.08 -39.46
CA LYS A 6 -5.26 15.07 -40.25
C LYS A 6 -3.76 15.36 -40.34
N PHE A 7 -3.38 16.61 -40.62
CA PHE A 7 -1.98 17.02 -40.68
C PHE A 7 -1.27 16.84 -39.33
N LEU A 8 -1.89 17.31 -38.23
CA LEU A 8 -1.36 17.12 -36.88
C LEU A 8 -1.17 15.63 -36.58
N ASN A 9 -2.13 14.76 -36.88
CA ASN A 9 -1.97 13.33 -36.58
C ASN A 9 -0.87 12.67 -37.41
N ILE A 10 -0.70 13.06 -38.68
CA ILE A 10 0.36 12.51 -39.55
C ILE A 10 1.75 12.96 -39.09
N VAL A 11 1.90 14.18 -38.59
CA VAL A 11 3.21 14.75 -38.21
C VAL A 11 3.53 14.52 -36.73
N LEU A 12 2.55 14.64 -35.84
CA LEU A 12 2.72 14.49 -34.39
C LEU A 12 3.08 13.06 -34.00
N LEU A 13 2.52 12.06 -34.67
CA LEU A 13 2.71 10.65 -34.30
C LEU A 13 4.14 10.15 -34.58
N PRO A 14 4.77 10.42 -35.75
CA PRO A 14 6.18 10.14 -35.98
C PRO A 14 7.11 10.92 -35.07
N ILE A 15 6.80 12.21 -34.80
CA ILE A 15 7.62 13.04 -33.90
C ILE A 15 7.57 12.48 -32.48
N THR A 16 6.39 12.18 -31.95
CA THR A 16 6.26 11.62 -30.60
C THR A 16 6.91 10.25 -30.47
N LEU A 17 6.79 9.37 -31.48
CA LEU A 17 7.50 8.09 -31.51
C LEU A 17 9.03 8.26 -31.56
N THR A 18 9.52 9.21 -32.35
CA THR A 18 10.96 9.48 -32.46
C THR A 18 11.51 10.04 -31.15
N VAL A 19 10.81 10.99 -30.54
CA VAL A 19 11.16 11.54 -29.21
C VAL A 19 11.13 10.43 -28.15
N LEU A 20 10.08 9.60 -28.13
CA LEU A 20 9.98 8.48 -27.19
C LEU A 20 11.15 7.50 -27.38
N LEU A 21 11.44 7.08 -28.60
CA LEU A 21 12.55 6.16 -28.90
C LEU A 21 13.92 6.75 -28.57
N LEU A 22 14.11 8.06 -28.72
CA LEU A 22 15.38 8.72 -28.43
C LEU A 22 15.59 8.92 -26.91
N PHE A 23 14.56 9.37 -26.18
CA PHE A 23 14.67 9.76 -24.77
C PHE A 23 14.36 8.62 -23.79
N MET A 24 13.52 7.65 -24.16
CA MET A 24 13.14 6.55 -23.27
C MET A 24 14.33 5.66 -22.90
N PRO A 25 15.21 5.20 -23.82
CA PRO A 25 16.32 4.32 -23.45
C PRO A 25 17.32 4.97 -22.46
N PRO A 26 17.78 6.22 -22.66
CA PRO A 26 18.60 6.92 -21.67
C PRO A 26 17.87 7.11 -20.32
N PHE A 27 16.59 7.45 -20.35
CA PHE A 27 15.79 7.60 -19.12
C PHE A 27 15.68 6.28 -18.34
N LEU A 28 15.38 5.17 -19.03
CA LEU A 28 15.34 3.86 -18.41
C LEU A 28 16.70 3.43 -17.88
N PHE A 29 17.79 3.75 -18.59
CA PHE A 29 19.15 3.48 -18.13
C PHE A 29 19.49 4.27 -16.86
N LEU A 30 19.14 5.56 -16.79
CA LEU A 30 19.30 6.37 -15.58
C LEU A 30 18.45 5.84 -14.43
N LYS A 31 17.19 5.48 -14.70
CA LYS A 31 16.29 4.85 -13.72
C LYS A 31 16.87 3.52 -13.23
N PHE A 32 17.48 2.74 -14.11
CA PHE A 32 18.15 1.49 -13.78
C PHE A 32 19.38 1.71 -12.89
N ILE A 33 20.24 2.69 -13.23
CA ILE A 33 21.39 3.07 -12.38
C ILE A 33 20.90 3.54 -11.01
N TRP A 34 19.84 4.35 -10.95
CA TRP A 34 19.26 4.81 -9.69
C TRP A 34 18.68 3.65 -8.87
N SER A 35 18.02 2.70 -9.53
CA SER A 35 17.52 1.47 -8.91
C SER A 35 18.66 0.63 -8.34
N LEU A 36 19.75 0.45 -9.10
CA LEU A 36 20.96 -0.23 -8.66
C LEU A 36 21.59 0.47 -7.45
N LYS A 37 21.76 1.79 -7.51
CA LYS A 37 22.25 2.58 -6.37
C LYS A 37 21.35 2.37 -5.15
N ARG A 38 20.03 2.46 -5.30
CA ARG A 38 19.07 2.24 -4.19
C ARG A 38 19.15 0.80 -3.64
N SER A 39 19.39 -0.19 -4.50
CA SER A 39 19.57 -1.58 -4.07
C SER A 39 20.86 -1.80 -3.29
N ILE A 40 21.93 -1.08 -3.64
CA ILE A 40 23.23 -1.12 -2.96
C ILE A 40 23.16 -0.33 -1.64
N TYR A 41 22.61 0.88 -1.67
CA TYR A 41 22.47 1.76 -0.51
C TYR A 41 21.11 1.54 0.17
N ARG A 42 20.97 0.38 0.84
CA ARG A 42 19.81 0.11 1.68
C ARG A 42 19.85 1.01 2.91
N GLU A 43 18.70 1.57 3.25
CA GLU A 43 18.54 2.32 4.48
C GLU A 43 18.77 1.41 5.71
N ASN A 44 19.56 1.90 6.65
CA ASN A 44 19.69 1.27 7.96
C ASN A 44 18.45 1.61 8.81
N VAL A 45 17.69 0.58 9.16
CA VAL A 45 16.46 0.68 9.97
C VAL A 45 16.65 0.15 11.39
N ALA A 46 17.87 -0.23 11.77
CA ALA A 46 18.17 -0.68 13.12
C ALA A 46 17.77 0.40 14.15
N ALA A 47 17.08 -0.02 15.21
CA ALA A 47 16.53 0.82 16.27
C ALA A 47 15.49 1.89 15.85
N LYS A 48 15.16 2.01 14.55
CA LYS A 48 14.04 2.85 14.09
C LYS A 48 12.71 2.27 14.55
N VAL A 49 11.72 3.14 14.77
CA VAL A 49 10.37 2.76 15.18
C VAL A 49 9.45 2.72 13.97
N ILE A 50 8.91 1.55 13.69
CA ILE A 50 8.09 1.26 12.51
C ILE A 50 6.68 0.90 12.96
N LEU A 51 5.71 1.74 12.61
CA LEU A 51 4.29 1.47 12.82
C LEU A 51 3.71 0.79 11.58
N ILE A 52 3.07 -0.38 11.76
CA ILE A 52 2.50 -1.17 10.67
C ILE A 52 1.02 -1.44 10.95
N THR A 53 0.14 -0.92 10.10
CA THR A 53 -1.30 -1.22 10.15
C THR A 53 -1.63 -2.49 9.37
N GLY A 54 -2.63 -3.25 9.81
CA GLY A 54 -2.98 -4.53 9.19
C GLY A 54 -1.88 -5.59 9.34
N ALA A 55 -1.09 -5.53 10.42
CA ALA A 55 0.07 -6.40 10.63
C ALA A 55 -0.27 -7.85 10.99
N SER A 56 -1.56 -8.17 11.24
CA SER A 56 -2.00 -9.50 11.70
C SER A 56 -1.94 -10.62 10.66
N SER A 57 -1.77 -10.30 9.36
CA SER A 57 -1.62 -11.29 8.29
C SER A 57 -1.08 -10.68 7.00
N GLY A 58 -0.74 -11.55 6.04
CA GLY A 58 -0.46 -11.15 4.65
C GLY A 58 0.74 -10.23 4.53
N ILE A 59 0.66 -9.21 3.67
CA ILE A 59 1.78 -8.29 3.40
C ILE A 59 2.27 -7.63 4.69
N GLY A 60 1.36 -7.17 5.57
CA GLY A 60 1.71 -6.51 6.81
C GLY A 60 2.54 -7.38 7.76
N GLU A 61 2.18 -8.65 7.89
CA GLU A 61 2.92 -9.65 8.67
C GLU A 61 4.34 -9.83 8.12
N TYR A 62 4.49 -10.07 6.82
CA TYR A 62 5.81 -10.29 6.21
C TYR A 62 6.66 -9.02 6.20
N VAL A 63 6.06 -7.85 6.06
CA VAL A 63 6.75 -6.56 6.22
C VAL A 63 7.28 -6.42 7.65
N ALA A 64 6.50 -6.78 8.67
CA ALA A 64 6.96 -6.78 10.05
C ALA A 64 8.18 -7.69 10.25
N TYR A 65 8.17 -8.89 9.65
CA TYR A 65 9.30 -9.81 9.70
C TYR A 65 10.55 -9.27 9.00
N GLU A 66 10.41 -8.61 7.86
CA GLU A 66 11.55 -8.04 7.14
C GLU A 66 12.16 -6.83 7.86
N TYR A 67 11.35 -6.03 8.56
CA TYR A 67 11.87 -4.98 9.45
C TYR A 67 12.52 -5.58 10.70
N ALA A 68 11.95 -6.64 11.27
CA ALA A 68 12.50 -7.33 12.44
C ALA A 68 13.90 -7.89 12.18
N LYS A 69 14.11 -8.57 11.04
CA LYS A 69 15.43 -9.09 10.61
C LYS A 69 16.51 -8.02 10.50
N ARG A 70 16.11 -6.75 10.39
CA ARG A 70 16.98 -5.58 10.26
C ARG A 70 17.11 -4.80 11.58
N GLY A 71 16.63 -5.36 12.69
CA GLY A 71 16.77 -4.79 14.02
C GLY A 71 15.90 -3.56 14.29
N ALA A 72 14.81 -3.37 13.53
CA ALA A 72 13.87 -2.28 13.77
C ALA A 72 12.95 -2.60 14.95
N ARG A 73 12.54 -1.57 15.70
CA ARG A 73 11.49 -1.66 16.72
C ARG A 73 10.13 -1.54 16.06
N LEU A 74 9.17 -2.37 16.46
CA LEU A 74 7.91 -2.50 15.74
C LEU A 74 6.73 -2.12 16.63
N ALA A 75 5.77 -1.41 16.04
CA ALA A 75 4.43 -1.27 16.57
C ALA A 75 3.44 -1.88 15.57
N LEU A 76 2.77 -2.95 16.00
CA LEU A 76 1.90 -3.76 15.14
C LEU A 76 0.44 -3.46 15.48
N VAL A 77 -0.31 -2.98 14.49
CA VAL A 77 -1.70 -2.55 14.66
C VAL A 77 -2.63 -3.36 13.78
N ALA A 78 -3.66 -3.96 14.38
CA ALA A 78 -4.78 -4.63 13.70
C ALA A 78 -5.91 -4.95 14.69
N ARG A 79 -7.02 -5.50 14.20
CA ARG A 79 -8.18 -5.88 15.04
C ARG A 79 -8.04 -7.23 15.74
N ARG A 80 -7.27 -8.15 15.16
CA ARG A 80 -7.08 -9.53 15.64
C ARG A 80 -5.84 -9.61 16.53
N GLU A 81 -6.04 -9.46 17.83
CA GLU A 81 -4.97 -9.36 18.82
C GLU A 81 -4.17 -10.66 18.98
N ASP A 82 -4.85 -11.81 18.97
CA ASP A 82 -4.25 -13.15 19.00
C ASP A 82 -3.22 -13.34 17.87
N ARG A 83 -3.59 -12.91 16.66
CA ARG A 83 -2.75 -12.96 15.47
C ARG A 83 -1.57 -11.99 15.58
N LEU A 84 -1.82 -10.77 16.06
CA LEU A 84 -0.75 -9.79 16.26
C LEU A 84 0.29 -10.29 17.25
N GLN A 85 -0.13 -10.94 18.34
CA GLN A 85 0.80 -11.48 19.32
C GLN A 85 1.69 -12.57 18.72
N ALA A 86 1.13 -13.46 17.90
CA ALA A 86 1.91 -14.46 17.18
C ALA A 86 2.93 -13.83 16.21
N VAL A 87 2.53 -12.77 15.49
CA VAL A 87 3.45 -11.99 14.63
C VAL A 87 4.53 -11.31 15.47
N ALA A 88 4.19 -10.73 16.61
CA ALA A 88 5.13 -10.08 17.50
C ALA A 88 6.18 -11.05 18.06
N ASP A 89 5.76 -12.23 18.52
CA ASP A 89 6.66 -13.25 19.04
C ASP A 89 7.64 -13.75 17.98
N LYS A 90 7.16 -13.95 16.75
CA LYS A 90 8.02 -14.30 15.62
C LYS A 90 8.94 -13.16 15.22
N ALA A 91 8.47 -11.91 15.23
CA ALA A 91 9.30 -10.74 14.94
C ALA A 91 10.43 -10.57 15.96
N ARG A 92 10.17 -10.77 17.27
CA ARG A 92 11.20 -10.79 18.30
C ARG A 92 12.25 -11.87 18.02
N LYS A 93 11.83 -13.09 17.71
CA LYS A 93 12.73 -14.20 17.34
C LYS A 93 13.56 -13.92 16.08
N LEU A 94 13.05 -13.12 15.15
CA LEU A 94 13.75 -12.74 13.93
C LEU A 94 14.75 -11.60 14.11
N GLY A 95 14.81 -10.97 15.28
CA GLY A 95 15.81 -9.94 15.61
C GLY A 95 15.25 -8.55 15.91
N SER A 96 13.92 -8.39 15.99
CA SER A 96 13.37 -7.13 16.50
C SER A 96 13.74 -6.96 17.98
N PRO A 97 14.40 -5.86 18.38
CA PRO A 97 14.75 -5.63 19.78
C PRO A 97 13.51 -5.35 20.65
N GLU A 98 12.43 -4.83 20.05
CA GLU A 98 11.23 -4.43 20.78
C GLU A 98 10.01 -4.48 19.86
N VAL A 99 8.89 -5.01 20.37
CA VAL A 99 7.63 -5.08 19.62
C VAL A 99 6.46 -4.76 20.54
N VAL A 100 5.69 -3.74 20.17
CA VAL A 100 4.41 -3.36 20.79
C VAL A 100 3.27 -3.82 19.90
N VAL A 101 2.23 -4.36 20.52
CA VAL A 101 1.00 -4.78 19.86
C VAL A 101 -0.12 -3.84 20.31
N VAL A 102 -0.84 -3.25 19.36
CA VAL A 102 -2.00 -2.41 19.67
C VAL A 102 -3.20 -2.93 18.88
N ARG A 103 -4.26 -3.30 19.60
CA ARG A 103 -5.53 -3.65 18.99
C ARG A 103 -6.28 -2.38 18.63
N ALA A 104 -6.52 -2.15 17.35
CA ALA A 104 -7.28 -1.00 16.87
C ALA A 104 -7.95 -1.26 15.51
N ASP A 105 -9.05 -0.54 15.25
CA ASP A 105 -9.71 -0.43 13.95
C ASP A 105 -9.36 0.90 13.28
N VAL A 106 -8.64 0.81 12.15
CA VAL A 106 -8.23 1.99 11.38
C VAL A 106 -9.39 2.78 10.78
N SER A 107 -10.59 2.18 10.66
CA SER A 107 -11.78 2.92 10.19
C SER A 107 -12.30 3.93 11.21
N LYS A 108 -11.83 3.88 12.47
CA LYS A 108 -12.23 4.78 13.55
C LYS A 108 -11.14 5.84 13.77
N VAL A 109 -11.48 7.11 13.57
CA VAL A 109 -10.52 8.22 13.66
C VAL A 109 -9.97 8.38 15.08
N GLU A 110 -10.80 8.14 16.09
CA GLU A 110 -10.41 8.21 17.50
C GLU A 110 -9.40 7.11 17.85
N GLU A 111 -9.62 5.88 17.39
CA GLU A 111 -8.67 4.78 17.59
C GLU A 111 -7.35 5.05 16.85
N CYS A 112 -7.41 5.65 15.67
CA CYS A 112 -6.21 6.09 14.93
C CYS A 112 -5.36 7.08 15.72
N LYS A 113 -6.01 8.07 16.34
CA LYS A 113 -5.32 9.00 17.23
C LYS A 113 -4.70 8.27 18.41
N GLN A 114 -5.50 7.43 19.09
CA GLN A 114 -5.10 6.74 20.30
C GLN A 114 -3.87 5.84 20.08
N PHE A 115 -3.88 4.99 19.05
CA PHE A 115 -2.73 4.10 18.84
C PHE A 115 -1.47 4.86 18.44
N VAL A 116 -1.58 5.95 17.67
CA VAL A 116 -0.40 6.78 17.32
C VAL A 116 0.17 7.43 18.57
N ASP A 117 -0.68 8.03 19.40
CA ASP A 117 -0.28 8.66 20.65
C ASP A 117 0.37 7.64 21.60
N GLU A 118 -0.24 6.45 21.76
CA GLU A 118 0.29 5.37 22.59
C GLU A 118 1.69 4.93 22.14
N ILE A 119 1.86 4.69 20.83
CA ILE A 119 3.12 4.24 20.24
C ILE A 119 4.21 5.31 20.38
N VAL A 120 3.87 6.57 20.12
CA VAL A 120 4.82 7.68 20.28
C VAL A 120 5.17 7.88 21.75
N ASN A 121 4.23 7.78 22.68
CA ASN A 121 4.49 7.90 24.11
C ASN A 121 5.40 6.76 24.60
N TYR A 122 5.19 5.54 24.08
CA TYR A 122 6.00 4.38 24.43
C TYR A 122 7.44 4.47 23.90
N PHE A 123 7.62 4.76 22.61
CA PHE A 123 8.95 4.76 21.99
C PHE A 123 9.67 6.12 21.97
N GLY A 124 8.94 7.21 22.24
CA GLY A 124 9.41 8.59 22.15
C GLY A 124 9.61 9.12 20.73
N ARG A 125 9.35 8.32 19.68
CA ARG A 125 9.57 8.67 18.27
C ARG A 125 8.74 7.78 17.34
N LEU A 126 8.59 8.22 16.09
CA LEU A 126 8.06 7.43 14.99
C LEU A 126 8.89 7.71 13.74
N ASP A 127 9.46 6.67 13.13
CA ASP A 127 10.33 6.81 11.96
C ASP A 127 9.59 6.46 10.68
N HIS A 128 8.94 5.29 10.63
CA HIS A 128 8.17 4.87 9.46
C HIS A 128 6.73 4.54 9.82
N LEU A 129 5.79 4.97 8.96
CA LEU A 129 4.40 4.54 8.96
C LEU A 129 4.14 3.66 7.74
N VAL A 130 3.70 2.42 7.96
CA VAL A 130 3.26 1.51 6.90
C VAL A 130 1.75 1.39 6.93
N ASN A 131 1.09 2.13 6.04
CA ASN A 131 -0.33 2.04 5.78
C ASN A 131 -0.61 0.80 4.90
N ASN A 132 -0.89 -0.32 5.56
CA ASN A 132 -1.12 -1.60 4.89
C ASN A 132 -2.53 -2.17 5.12
N ALA A 133 -3.21 -1.79 6.20
CA ALA A 133 -4.58 -2.27 6.47
C ALA A 133 -5.48 -2.09 5.24
N GLY A 134 -6.19 -3.16 4.89
CA GLY A 134 -7.10 -3.13 3.76
C GLY A 134 -7.97 -4.38 3.68
N VAL A 135 -9.12 -4.22 3.04
CA VAL A 135 -10.09 -5.26 2.75
C VAL A 135 -10.50 -5.18 1.28
N ALA A 136 -10.89 -6.31 0.72
CA ALA A 136 -11.42 -6.41 -0.63
C ALA A 136 -12.73 -7.19 -0.59
N GLN A 137 -13.68 -6.78 -1.44
CA GLN A 137 -14.93 -7.49 -1.64
C GLN A 137 -15.12 -7.67 -3.14
N ILE A 138 -15.21 -8.93 -3.59
CA ILE A 138 -15.52 -9.24 -4.98
C ILE A 138 -17.03 -9.42 -5.11
N ARG A 139 -17.69 -8.51 -5.81
CA ARG A 139 -19.03 -8.68 -6.37
C ARG A 139 -19.19 -7.78 -7.58
N LEU A 140 -19.90 -8.25 -8.61
CA LEU A 140 -20.31 -7.40 -9.71
C LEU A 140 -21.16 -6.24 -9.19
N PHE A 141 -21.03 -5.09 -9.84
CA PHE A 141 -21.69 -3.87 -9.38
C PHE A 141 -23.21 -4.01 -9.29
N GLU A 142 -23.81 -4.72 -10.24
CA GLU A 142 -25.26 -4.98 -10.33
C GLU A 142 -25.80 -5.86 -9.20
N VAL A 143 -24.93 -6.61 -8.50
CA VAL A 143 -25.32 -7.53 -7.42
C VAL A 143 -25.44 -6.81 -6.06
N PHE A 144 -24.97 -5.56 -5.96
CA PHE A 144 -25.06 -4.82 -4.72
C PHE A 144 -26.48 -4.30 -4.48
N THR A 145 -27.09 -4.76 -3.38
CA THR A 145 -28.43 -4.33 -2.95
C THR A 145 -28.39 -3.31 -1.81
N GLN A 146 -27.30 -3.28 -1.02
CA GLN A 146 -27.10 -2.36 0.09
C GLN A 146 -25.66 -1.83 0.09
N PHE A 147 -25.50 -0.52 0.12
CA PHE A 147 -24.18 0.13 0.09
C PHE A 147 -23.50 0.24 1.46
N SER A 148 -24.24 0.01 2.56
CA SER A 148 -23.70 0.05 3.92
C SER A 148 -22.54 -0.92 4.13
N ASP A 149 -22.61 -2.11 3.53
CA ASP A 149 -21.58 -3.14 3.66
C ASP A 149 -20.27 -2.76 2.95
N ILE A 150 -20.38 -1.87 1.95
CA ILE A 150 -19.29 -1.52 1.03
C ILE A 150 -18.61 -0.22 1.45
N ALA A 151 -19.32 0.68 2.13
CA ALA A 151 -18.76 1.90 2.70
C ALA A 151 -17.50 1.59 3.53
N SER A 152 -17.54 0.47 4.27
CA SER A 152 -16.41 -0.04 5.05
C SER A 152 -15.11 -0.24 4.25
N VAL A 153 -15.19 -0.51 2.93
CA VAL A 153 -14.02 -0.65 2.06
C VAL A 153 -13.29 0.69 1.94
N MET A 154 -14.01 1.79 1.73
CA MET A 154 -13.42 3.13 1.70
C MET A 154 -12.94 3.55 3.09
N ASP A 155 -13.73 3.26 4.13
CA ASP A 155 -13.39 3.62 5.51
C ASP A 155 -12.08 2.95 5.96
N ILE A 156 -11.87 1.68 5.61
CA ILE A 156 -10.66 0.94 5.98
C ILE A 156 -9.51 1.28 5.03
N ASN A 157 -9.71 1.14 3.71
CA ASN A 157 -8.60 1.21 2.76
C ASN A 157 -8.07 2.64 2.61
N PHE A 158 -8.98 3.61 2.50
CA PHE A 158 -8.62 5.01 2.26
C PHE A 158 -8.55 5.78 3.57
N TRP A 159 -9.68 5.93 4.26
CA TRP A 159 -9.75 6.78 5.46
C TRP A 159 -8.84 6.29 6.57
N GLY A 160 -8.73 4.98 6.79
CA GLY A 160 -7.78 4.45 7.77
C GLY A 160 -6.33 4.83 7.51
N SER A 161 -5.92 4.90 6.24
CA SER A 161 -4.59 5.41 5.86
C SER A 161 -4.48 6.91 6.08
N VAL A 162 -5.54 7.68 5.80
CA VAL A 162 -5.59 9.14 5.99
C VAL A 162 -5.49 9.50 7.47
N TYR A 163 -6.31 8.90 8.34
CA TYR A 163 -6.34 9.17 9.77
C TYR A 163 -5.00 8.82 10.43
N SER A 164 -4.48 7.62 10.16
CA SER A 164 -3.18 7.18 10.66
C SER A 164 -2.06 8.14 10.24
N THR A 165 -2.09 8.59 8.99
CA THR A 165 -1.11 9.54 8.45
C THR A 165 -1.22 10.89 9.14
N HIS A 166 -2.44 11.44 9.26
CA HIS A 166 -2.68 12.74 9.86
C HIS A 166 -2.06 12.87 11.26
N TYR A 167 -2.31 11.88 12.12
CA TYR A 167 -1.75 11.88 13.48
C TYR A 167 -0.25 11.54 13.52
N ALA A 168 0.27 10.79 12.56
CA ALA A 168 1.70 10.45 12.50
C ALA A 168 2.59 11.60 11.97
N VAL A 169 2.05 12.50 11.15
CA VAL A 169 2.83 13.55 10.45
C VAL A 169 3.73 14.38 11.39
N PRO A 170 3.26 14.91 12.54
CA PRO A 170 4.12 15.70 13.43
C PRO A 170 5.36 14.93 13.92
N HIS A 171 5.22 13.61 14.11
CA HIS A 171 6.29 12.74 14.62
C HIS A 171 7.23 12.30 13.49
N LEU A 172 6.68 12.03 12.31
CA LEU A 172 7.45 11.72 11.11
C LEU A 172 8.29 12.92 10.65
N ARG A 173 7.78 14.16 10.73
CA ARG A 173 8.60 15.35 10.42
C ARG A 173 9.80 15.48 11.36
N LYS A 174 9.62 15.23 12.66
CA LYS A 174 10.70 15.29 13.66
C LYS A 174 11.80 14.27 13.37
N SER A 175 11.46 13.09 12.87
CA SER A 175 12.41 12.02 12.56
C SER A 175 12.95 12.06 11.12
N LYS A 176 12.47 12.97 10.27
CA LYS A 176 12.64 12.92 8.80
C LYS A 176 12.23 11.54 8.25
N GLY A 177 11.09 11.09 8.74
CA GLY A 177 10.55 9.75 8.58
C GLY A 177 9.98 9.47 7.19
N LYS A 178 9.34 8.30 7.07
CA LYS A 178 8.76 7.83 5.82
C LYS A 178 7.36 7.27 5.98
N ILE A 179 6.56 7.44 4.95
CA ILE A 179 5.25 6.79 4.82
C ILE A 179 5.34 5.79 3.67
N VAL A 180 4.94 4.55 3.94
CA VAL A 180 4.79 3.49 2.95
C VAL A 180 3.32 3.16 2.86
N VAL A 181 2.77 3.20 1.64
CA VAL A 181 1.35 2.97 1.40
C VAL A 181 1.18 1.78 0.48
N ILE A 182 0.43 0.78 0.93
CA ILE A 182 0.12 -0.40 0.13
C ILE A 182 -1.15 -0.14 -0.68
N ALA A 183 -0.96 0.26 -1.92
CA ALA A 183 -2.03 0.40 -2.91
C ALA A 183 -2.34 -0.96 -3.56
N SER A 184 -2.51 -1.02 -4.88
CA SER A 184 -2.66 -2.25 -5.66
C SER A 184 -2.49 -1.94 -7.15
N THR A 185 -2.13 -2.91 -7.98
CA THR A 185 -2.27 -2.80 -9.43
C THR A 185 -3.73 -2.59 -9.86
N ALA A 186 -4.70 -2.99 -9.02
CA ALA A 186 -6.13 -2.77 -9.24
C ALA A 186 -6.53 -1.28 -9.19
N ALA A 187 -5.64 -0.40 -8.73
CA ALA A 187 -5.81 1.04 -8.84
C ALA A 187 -5.70 1.55 -10.29
N TRP A 188 -4.99 0.81 -11.14
CA TRP A 188 -4.72 1.17 -12.54
C TRP A 188 -5.56 0.36 -13.53
N LEU A 189 -6.02 -0.83 -13.12
CA LEU A 189 -6.75 -1.76 -13.95
C LEU A 189 -8.18 -1.91 -13.46
N GLY A 190 -9.15 -1.69 -14.35
CA GLY A 190 -10.58 -1.83 -14.08
C GLY A 190 -11.04 -3.28 -14.02
N THR A 191 -10.55 -4.06 -13.05
CA THR A 191 -10.93 -5.46 -12.90
C THR A 191 -12.41 -5.58 -12.51
N PRO A 192 -13.24 -6.32 -13.28
CA PRO A 192 -14.63 -6.56 -12.94
C PRO A 192 -14.79 -7.17 -11.55
N GLY A 193 -15.85 -6.77 -10.85
CA GLY A 193 -16.14 -7.27 -9.49
C GLY A 193 -15.38 -6.58 -8.35
N LEU A 194 -14.43 -5.69 -8.64
CA LEU A 194 -13.62 -4.98 -7.64
C LEU A 194 -13.84 -3.47 -7.64
N SER A 195 -14.97 -2.98 -8.13
CA SER A 195 -15.24 -1.54 -8.36
C SER A 195 -14.83 -0.63 -7.19
N PHE A 196 -15.32 -0.91 -5.98
CA PHE A 196 -15.02 -0.12 -4.78
C PHE A 196 -13.61 -0.32 -4.25
N TYR A 197 -13.06 -1.53 -4.38
CA TYR A 197 -11.67 -1.80 -4.04
C TYR A 197 -10.73 -0.99 -4.94
N ASN A 198 -10.93 -1.05 -6.26
CA ASN A 198 -10.17 -0.32 -7.26
C ASN A 198 -10.24 1.19 -7.00
N ALA A 199 -11.45 1.71 -6.76
CA ALA A 199 -11.66 3.12 -6.42
C ALA A 199 -10.89 3.51 -5.14
N SER A 200 -10.95 2.69 -4.08
CA SER A 200 -10.23 2.96 -2.83
C SER A 200 -8.71 2.98 -3.01
N LYS A 201 -8.17 2.07 -3.83
CA LYS A 201 -6.73 1.98 -4.11
C LYS A 201 -6.27 3.09 -5.06
N ALA A 202 -7.09 3.52 -6.02
CA ALA A 202 -6.83 4.69 -6.85
C ALA A 202 -6.84 6.00 -6.03
N ALA A 203 -7.79 6.13 -5.09
CA ALA A 203 -7.85 7.27 -4.18
C ALA A 203 -6.58 7.40 -3.33
N LEU A 204 -6.04 6.28 -2.83
CA LEU A 204 -4.75 6.27 -2.12
C LEU A 204 -3.62 6.83 -2.99
N ILE A 205 -3.52 6.41 -4.26
CA ILE A 205 -2.46 6.88 -5.15
C ILE A 205 -2.55 8.39 -5.31
N SER A 206 -3.73 8.91 -5.69
CA SER A 206 -3.92 10.34 -5.90
C SER A 206 -3.63 11.14 -4.62
N PHE A 207 -4.14 10.69 -3.48
CA PHE A 207 -3.98 11.40 -2.21
C PHE A 207 -2.52 11.46 -1.76
N PHE A 208 -1.80 10.33 -1.80
CA PHE A 208 -0.42 10.29 -1.33
C PHE A 208 0.58 10.88 -2.32
N GLU A 209 0.28 10.95 -3.62
CA GLU A 209 1.05 11.76 -4.57
C GLU A 209 0.89 13.26 -4.27
N THR A 210 -0.32 13.73 -3.95
CA THR A 210 -0.54 15.11 -3.48
C THR A 210 0.27 15.37 -2.21
N LEU A 211 0.16 14.51 -1.19
CA LEU A 211 0.95 14.68 0.04
C LEU A 211 2.46 14.65 -0.19
N ARG A 212 2.94 13.90 -1.19
CA ARG A 212 4.37 13.90 -1.54
C ARG A 212 4.83 15.29 -1.99
N THR A 213 4.00 15.98 -2.76
CA THR A 213 4.28 17.37 -3.17
C THR A 213 4.17 18.36 -2.02
N GLU A 214 3.19 18.17 -1.11
CA GLU A 214 3.00 19.05 0.04
C GLU A 214 4.08 18.88 1.12
N PHE A 215 4.54 17.65 1.37
CA PHE A 215 5.56 17.37 2.40
C PHE A 215 6.99 17.58 1.89
N GLY A 216 7.21 17.59 0.57
CA GLY A 216 8.52 17.81 -0.01
C GLY A 216 9.57 16.83 0.50
N GLN A 217 10.64 17.35 1.10
CA GLN A 217 11.75 16.53 1.63
C GLN A 217 11.61 16.18 3.11
N ASP A 218 10.59 16.70 3.80
CA ASP A 218 10.43 16.51 5.25
C ASP A 218 9.99 15.08 5.60
N ILE A 219 9.15 14.48 4.75
CA ILE A 219 8.66 13.11 4.88
C ILE A 219 8.73 12.41 3.53
N GLY A 220 9.44 11.29 3.45
CA GLY A 220 9.49 10.49 2.23
C GLY A 220 8.24 9.62 2.06
N ILE A 221 7.60 9.62 0.89
CA ILE A 221 6.40 8.79 0.62
C ILE A 221 6.68 7.76 -0.47
N THR A 222 6.52 6.48 -0.14
CA THR A 222 6.57 5.35 -1.08
C THR A 222 5.18 4.75 -1.25
N ILE A 223 4.70 4.69 -2.49
CA ILE A 223 3.44 4.02 -2.83
C ILE A 223 3.81 2.70 -3.50
N VAL A 224 3.34 1.59 -2.95
CA VAL A 224 3.61 0.25 -3.46
C VAL A 224 2.35 -0.26 -4.14
N THR A 225 2.45 -0.69 -5.39
CA THR A 225 1.33 -1.24 -6.15
C THR A 225 1.55 -2.74 -6.42
N PRO A 226 1.29 -3.60 -5.42
CA PRO A 226 1.43 -5.04 -5.60
C PRO A 226 0.33 -5.58 -6.52
N GLY A 227 0.71 -6.59 -7.31
CA GLY A 227 -0.23 -7.49 -7.97
C GLY A 227 -0.84 -8.48 -6.99
N ILE A 228 -1.30 -9.63 -7.51
CA ILE A 228 -1.93 -10.67 -6.71
C ILE A 228 -0.90 -11.34 -5.80
N ILE A 229 -1.16 -11.32 -4.50
CA ILE A 229 -0.31 -11.93 -3.46
C ILE A 229 -1.14 -12.90 -2.65
N GLU A 230 -0.70 -14.17 -2.62
CA GLU A 230 -1.33 -15.21 -1.82
C GLU A 230 -1.42 -14.79 -0.35
N SER A 231 -2.65 -14.61 0.12
CA SER A 231 -2.96 -14.13 1.46
C SER A 231 -4.39 -14.49 1.81
N GLU A 232 -4.78 -14.32 3.08
CA GLU A 232 -6.16 -14.56 3.53
C GLU A 232 -7.19 -13.70 2.79
N MET A 233 -6.78 -12.50 2.32
CA MET A 233 -7.62 -11.65 1.48
C MET A 233 -8.07 -12.38 0.21
N ILE A 234 -7.21 -13.25 -0.32
CA ILE A 234 -7.47 -14.05 -1.53
C ILE A 234 -8.18 -15.37 -1.21
N GLN A 235 -7.97 -15.96 -0.03
CA GLN A 235 -8.72 -17.17 0.35
C GLN A 235 -10.23 -16.93 0.39
N GLY A 236 -10.66 -15.73 0.79
CA GLY A 236 -12.06 -15.30 0.68
C GLY A 236 -12.56 -15.16 -0.78
N PHE A 237 -11.66 -15.00 -1.76
CA PHE A 237 -12.00 -15.03 -3.18
C PHE A 237 -12.34 -16.47 -3.63
N TYR A 238 -11.47 -17.44 -3.35
CA TYR A 238 -11.68 -18.85 -3.75
C TYR A 238 -12.91 -19.51 -3.10
N GLN A 239 -13.24 -19.17 -1.85
CA GLN A 239 -14.39 -19.75 -1.16
C GLN A 239 -15.74 -19.29 -1.76
N LYS A 240 -15.79 -18.08 -2.34
CA LYS A 240 -16.97 -17.54 -3.03
C LYS A 240 -17.02 -17.89 -4.52
N GLU A 241 -15.87 -18.11 -5.15
CA GLU A 241 -15.79 -18.64 -6.53
C GLU A 241 -16.49 -20.00 -6.67
N MET A 242 -16.40 -20.87 -5.65
CA MET A 242 -17.14 -22.14 -5.64
C MET A 242 -18.67 -21.98 -5.57
N THR A 243 -19.20 -20.79 -5.26
CA THR A 243 -20.65 -20.51 -5.25
C THR A 243 -21.14 -19.81 -6.53
N GLN A 244 -20.25 -19.31 -7.39
CA GLN A 244 -20.57 -18.66 -8.67
C GLN A 244 -19.64 -19.15 -9.79
N GLY A 245 -19.67 -20.46 -10.02
CA GLY A 245 -18.66 -21.23 -10.75
C GLY A 245 -18.56 -21.06 -12.28
N GLU A 246 -18.98 -19.94 -12.89
CA GLU A 246 -19.00 -19.83 -14.36
C GLU A 246 -18.17 -18.68 -14.96
N PHE A 247 -17.69 -17.70 -14.19
CA PHE A 247 -17.07 -16.50 -14.79
C PHE A 247 -15.53 -16.51 -14.85
N PHE A 248 -14.85 -17.21 -13.94
CA PHE A 248 -13.38 -17.10 -13.82
C PHE A 248 -12.57 -18.16 -14.59
N SER A 249 -13.22 -19.10 -15.27
CA SER A 249 -12.55 -19.99 -16.24
C SER A 249 -12.12 -19.22 -17.51
N GLU A 250 -12.79 -18.10 -17.84
CA GLU A 250 -12.42 -17.24 -18.98
C GLU A 250 -11.33 -16.21 -18.63
N VAL A 251 -11.26 -15.76 -17.38
CA VAL A 251 -10.27 -14.77 -16.92
C VAL A 251 -9.03 -15.50 -16.42
N GLY A 252 -8.20 -15.99 -17.34
CA GLY A 252 -6.99 -16.78 -17.07
C GLY A 252 -5.97 -16.12 -16.12
N PHE A 253 -6.24 -16.17 -14.81
CA PHE A 253 -5.33 -15.73 -13.76
C PHE A 253 -4.22 -16.76 -13.56
N LYS A 254 -3.14 -16.65 -14.34
CA LYS A 254 -1.88 -17.31 -13.99
C LYS A 254 -1.27 -16.62 -12.76
N LYS A 255 -0.85 -17.43 -11.77
CA LYS A 255 -0.04 -17.01 -10.62
C LYS A 255 1.19 -16.26 -11.14
N SER A 256 1.20 -14.94 -11.05
CA SER A 256 2.36 -14.12 -11.41
C SER A 256 2.38 -12.90 -10.49
N ILE A 257 3.43 -12.83 -9.68
CA ILE A 257 3.72 -11.72 -8.79
C ILE A 257 4.30 -10.61 -9.65
N LEU A 258 3.56 -9.52 -9.86
CA LEU A 258 4.10 -8.28 -10.41
C LEU A 258 4.13 -7.23 -9.30
N LEU A 259 5.32 -6.89 -8.84
CA LEU A 259 5.53 -5.80 -7.90
C LEU A 259 5.92 -4.56 -8.72
N ILE A 260 5.00 -3.61 -8.88
CA ILE A 260 5.34 -2.30 -9.45
C ILE A 260 5.66 -1.39 -8.25
N ILE A 261 6.96 -1.10 -8.07
CA ILE A 261 7.51 -0.08 -7.16
C ILE A 261 7.89 1.15 -7.99
#